data_AF-A0A383EWG0-F1
#
_entry.id   AF-A0A383EWG0-F1
#
_cell.length_a   1.000
_cell.length_b   1.000
_cell.length_c   1.000
_cell.angle_alpha   90.00
_cell.angle_beta   90.00
_cell.angle_gamma   90.00
#
_symmetry.space_group_name_H-M   'P 1'
#
loop_
_entity.id
_entity.type
_entity.pdbx_description
1 polymer ?
#
loop_
_entity_poly.entity_id
_entity_poly.type
_entity_poly.pdbx_seq_one_letter_code
_entity_poly.pdbx_strand_id
1 'polypeptide(L)'
;YFQRGHRQPQPSIFCLCGRFLFVYDSSNFRNKEVEINMAAQDKKTFITYLCIVGAILIILNIVSRNIFFRWDLTDNQMYSLSDSSKSVVGKIDDRLTMKVYFSDNLPGEYGNNRRYLQDILEEYAAYSNGNIHFEFYRPDDDEKMKEDAQKSGIQPVQLQVIENDNLEVKRVYMGMVFMYEDERETIPVIQTTTGLEYDITTKIKKLVDTNKETIAIAKTSSQIDIKNE
;
A
#
# COMPACT_ATOMS: atom_id res chain seq x y z
N TYR A 1 -24.24 -28.83 41.79
CA TYR A 1 -24.46 -27.95 42.95
C TYR A 1 -23.34 -26.91 42.99
N PHE A 2 -23.75 -25.67 43.23
CA PHE A 2 -23.04 -24.39 43.31
C PHE A 2 -21.63 -24.37 43.94
N GLN A 3 -20.74 -23.55 43.37
CA GLN A 3 -19.56 -22.94 44.02
C GLN A 3 -19.75 -21.41 43.95
N ARG A 4 -19.55 -20.69 45.06
CA ARG A 4 -19.88 -19.25 45.22
C ARG A 4 -18.62 -18.44 45.62
N GLY A 5 -18.39 -17.34 44.90
CA GLY A 5 -17.75 -16.08 45.35
C GLY A 5 -16.22 -16.11 45.56
N HIS A 6 -15.44 -15.06 45.33
CA HIS A 6 -15.61 -13.71 44.79
C HIS A 6 -14.18 -13.25 44.37
N ARG A 7 -14.02 -12.50 43.26
CA ARG A 7 -12.79 -11.72 43.01
C ARG A 7 -13.11 -10.30 42.59
N GLN A 8 -12.46 -9.39 43.30
CA GLN A 8 -12.34 -7.95 43.09
C GLN A 8 -11.41 -7.64 41.90
N PRO A 9 -11.61 -6.55 41.14
CA PRO A 9 -10.57 -5.99 40.30
C PRO A 9 -9.92 -4.73 40.89
N GLN A 10 -8.60 -4.63 40.64
CA GLN A 10 -7.65 -3.57 40.97
C GLN A 10 -7.65 -2.42 39.93
N PRO A 11 -7.03 -1.26 40.23
CA PRO A 11 -7.32 0.02 39.60
C PRO A 11 -6.35 0.37 38.45
N SER A 12 -6.82 1.14 37.48
CA SER A 12 -5.99 1.81 36.48
C SER A 12 -5.76 3.28 36.83
N ILE A 13 -4.57 3.73 36.44
CA ILE A 13 -3.83 4.89 36.90
C ILE A 13 -4.40 6.21 36.36
N PHE A 14 -4.42 7.18 37.27
CA PHE A 14 -4.61 8.61 37.11
C PHE A 14 -3.69 9.22 36.05
N CYS A 15 -4.25 10.04 35.16
CA CYS A 15 -3.51 11.12 34.53
C CYS A 15 -4.14 12.45 34.96
N LEU A 16 -3.36 13.25 35.67
CA LEU A 16 -3.68 14.58 36.20
C LEU A 16 -3.62 15.63 35.09
N CYS A 17 -4.70 16.39 34.92
CA CYS A 17 -4.61 17.80 34.57
C CYS A 17 -5.73 18.57 35.28
N GLY A 18 -5.37 19.60 36.04
CA GLY A 18 -6.27 20.36 36.95
C GLY A 18 -7.47 20.97 36.24
N ARG A 19 -8.69 20.91 36.80
CA ARG A 19 -9.21 21.68 37.95
C ARG A 19 -9.50 23.15 37.61
N PHE A 20 -10.77 23.41 37.29
CA PHE A 20 -11.50 24.46 37.99
C PHE A 20 -12.86 23.90 38.44
N LEU A 21 -13.12 24.09 39.73
CA LEU A 21 -14.27 23.62 40.49
C LEU A 21 -15.57 24.24 39.96
N PHE A 22 -16.67 23.48 40.04
CA PHE A 22 -17.81 23.95 40.83
C PHE A 22 -18.51 22.75 41.46
N VAL A 23 -18.42 22.70 42.79
CA VAL A 23 -19.25 21.88 43.66
C VAL A 23 -20.66 22.44 43.59
N TYR A 24 -21.65 21.59 43.32
CA TYR A 24 -23.02 21.90 43.72
C TYR A 24 -23.68 20.61 44.18
N ASP A 25 -23.55 20.34 45.48
CA ASP A 25 -24.37 19.35 46.17
C ASP A 25 -25.21 20.03 47.25
N SER A 26 -26.46 19.58 47.24
CA SER A 26 -27.41 19.44 48.34
C SER A 26 -27.92 20.69 49.09
N SER A 27 -29.25 20.71 49.17
CA SER A 27 -30.03 21.20 50.30
C SER A 27 -30.16 22.71 50.47
N ASN A 28 -31.05 23.30 49.67
CA ASN A 28 -32.21 24.03 50.16
C ASN A 28 -32.86 24.71 48.99
N PHE A 29 -34.09 24.33 48.65
CA PHE A 29 -35.19 25.28 48.55
C PHE A 29 -36.48 24.48 48.34
N ARG A 30 -37.00 24.02 49.48
CA ARG A 30 -38.42 23.74 49.65
C ARG A 30 -39.17 25.06 49.44
N ASN A 31 -40.21 25.02 48.61
CA ASN A 31 -41.16 26.09 48.29
C ASN A 31 -40.66 27.24 47.42
N LYS A 32 -40.76 27.03 46.11
CA LYS A 32 -41.58 27.91 45.29
C LYS A 32 -42.25 27.04 44.25
N GLU A 33 -43.57 27.05 44.21
CA GLU A 33 -44.34 26.50 43.10
C GLU A 33 -43.78 27.13 41.82
N VAL A 34 -42.92 26.39 41.12
CA VAL A 34 -42.63 26.69 39.74
C VAL A 34 -43.84 26.12 39.02
N GLU A 35 -44.85 26.99 38.87
CA GLU A 35 -45.91 26.79 37.90
C GLU A 35 -45.29 26.16 36.67
N ILE A 36 -45.77 24.96 36.34
CA ILE A 36 -45.58 24.41 35.01
C ILE A 36 -46.43 25.28 34.10
N ASN A 37 -45.92 26.46 33.78
CA ASN A 37 -46.36 27.23 32.66
C ASN A 37 -45.80 26.51 31.43
N MET A 38 -46.54 25.51 30.98
CA MET A 38 -46.62 25.19 29.56
C MET A 38 -47.11 26.46 28.84
N ALA A 39 -46.21 27.42 28.66
CA ALA A 39 -46.32 28.40 27.62
C ALA A 39 -45.73 27.75 26.38
N ALA A 40 -46.60 27.32 25.48
CA ALA A 40 -46.23 26.99 24.11
C ALA A 40 -45.67 28.25 23.42
N GLN A 41 -44.40 28.56 23.65
CA GLN A 41 -43.61 29.61 22.98
C GLN A 41 -42.15 29.11 22.97
N ASP A 42 -41.58 28.62 21.88
CA ASP A 42 -41.74 29.01 20.50
C ASP A 42 -41.73 27.77 19.62
N LYS A 43 -42.83 27.48 18.93
CA LYS A 43 -42.83 26.50 17.81
C LYS A 43 -41.68 26.81 16.84
N LYS A 44 -41.33 28.10 16.70
CA LYS A 44 -40.19 28.58 15.91
C LYS A 44 -38.85 28.07 16.44
N THR A 45 -38.58 28.08 17.73
CA THR A 45 -37.31 27.60 18.32
C THR A 45 -37.17 26.08 18.22
N PHE A 46 -38.28 25.34 18.40
CA PHE A 46 -38.31 23.90 18.17
C PHE A 46 -38.09 23.55 16.69
N ILE A 47 -38.76 24.27 15.78
CA ILE A 47 -38.57 24.13 14.32
C ILE A 47 -37.14 24.49 13.92
N THR A 48 -36.56 25.56 14.46
CA THR A 48 -35.17 25.96 14.20
C THR A 48 -34.19 24.88 14.63
N TYR A 49 -34.37 24.28 15.81
CA TYR A 49 -33.52 23.18 16.26
C TYR A 49 -33.64 21.95 15.36
N LEU A 50 -34.88 21.59 14.95
CA LEU A 50 -35.14 20.49 14.01
C LEU A 50 -34.48 20.75 12.65
N CYS A 51 -34.55 21.99 12.14
CA CYS A 51 -33.92 22.39 10.89
C CYS A 51 -32.39 22.34 10.97
N ILE A 52 -31.78 22.77 12.08
CA ILE A 52 -30.32 22.70 12.26
C ILE A 52 -29.86 21.24 12.29
N VAL A 53 -30.53 20.38 13.05
CA VAL A 53 -30.21 18.94 13.10
C VAL A 53 -30.39 18.29 11.72
N GLY A 54 -31.49 18.61 11.03
CA GLY A 54 -31.73 18.15 9.67
C GLY A 54 -30.65 18.62 8.68
N ALA A 55 -30.23 19.88 8.76
CA ALA A 55 -29.16 20.43 7.92
C ALA A 55 -27.81 19.73 8.17
N ILE A 56 -27.47 19.46 9.44
CA ILE A 56 -26.26 18.70 9.80
C ILE A 56 -26.32 17.29 9.21
N LEU A 57 -27.46 16.59 9.29
CA LEU A 57 -27.61 15.25 8.72
C LEU A 57 -27.50 15.26 7.19
N ILE A 58 -28.03 16.29 6.52
CA ILE A 58 -27.90 16.45 5.07
C ILE A 58 -26.45 16.72 4.68
N ILE A 59 -25.77 17.64 5.37
CA ILE A 59 -24.35 17.92 5.13
C ILE A 59 -23.53 16.66 5.37
N LEU A 60 -23.77 15.93 6.46
CA LEU A 60 -23.07 14.68 6.77
C LEU A 60 -23.35 13.60 5.73
N ASN A 61 -24.54 13.54 5.13
CA ASN A 61 -24.84 12.62 4.03
C ASN A 61 -24.11 13.00 2.75
N ILE A 62 -24.07 14.28 2.38
CA ILE A 62 -23.37 14.77 1.19
C ILE A 62 -21.85 14.58 1.36
N VAL A 63 -21.33 14.94 2.53
CA VAL A 63 -19.93 14.75 2.89
C VAL A 63 -19.59 13.26 2.95
N SER A 64 -20.45 12.40 3.50
CA SER A 64 -20.27 10.94 3.47
C SER A 64 -20.32 10.37 2.04
N ARG A 65 -21.04 11.00 1.12
CA ARG A 65 -21.07 10.58 -0.31
C ARG A 65 -19.83 11.07 -1.08
N ASN A 66 -19.24 12.19 -0.68
CA ASN A 66 -18.10 12.80 -1.38
C ASN A 66 -16.73 12.56 -0.72
N ILE A 67 -16.68 12.16 0.55
CA ILE A 67 -15.44 11.81 1.23
C ILE A 67 -15.13 10.34 0.95
N PHE A 68 -14.39 10.10 -0.13
CA PHE A 68 -13.55 8.92 -0.28
C PHE A 68 -12.27 9.14 0.55
N PHE A 69 -12.37 9.32 1.87
CA PHE A 69 -11.20 9.16 2.74
C PHE A 69 -10.93 7.67 2.84
N ARG A 70 -10.08 7.15 1.95
CA ARG A 70 -9.46 5.83 2.13
C ARG A 70 -8.44 5.95 3.26
N TRP A 71 -8.91 5.83 4.51
CA TRP A 71 -8.03 5.40 5.59
C TRP A 71 -7.83 3.90 5.42
N ASP A 72 -6.88 3.56 4.57
CA ASP A 72 -6.40 2.19 4.42
C ASP A 72 -5.58 1.86 5.68
N LEU A 73 -6.28 1.42 6.72
CA LEU A 73 -5.73 0.94 7.99
C LEU A 73 -5.57 -0.59 7.97
N THR A 74 -5.42 -1.20 6.80
CA THR A 74 -4.88 -2.55 6.74
C THR A 74 -3.37 -2.41 6.87
N ASP A 75 -2.88 -2.54 8.11
CA ASP A 75 -1.46 -2.65 8.46
C ASP A 75 -0.91 -3.97 7.89
N ASN A 76 -0.88 -4.08 6.57
CA ASN A 76 -0.53 -5.28 5.82
C ASN A 76 0.99 -5.34 5.70
N GLN A 77 1.67 -5.39 6.85
CA GLN A 77 3.14 -5.37 6.95
C GLN A 77 3.82 -6.57 6.28
N MET A 78 3.07 -7.59 5.86
CA MET A 78 3.65 -8.76 5.18
C MET A 78 3.92 -8.51 3.69
N TYR A 79 3.28 -7.51 3.09
CA TYR A 79 3.41 -7.20 1.65
C TYR A 79 3.83 -5.74 1.39
N SER A 80 4.30 -5.03 2.41
CA SER A 80 4.76 -3.65 2.27
C SER A 80 6.27 -3.58 2.06
N LEU A 81 6.72 -2.52 1.39
CA LEU A 81 8.14 -2.27 1.20
C LEU A 81 8.82 -1.94 2.53
N SER A 82 10.03 -2.46 2.71
CA SER A 82 10.93 -2.02 3.78
C SER A 82 11.33 -0.55 3.59
N ASP A 83 11.71 0.11 4.69
CA ASP A 83 12.13 1.52 4.65
C ASP A 83 13.35 1.73 3.74
N SER A 84 14.24 0.74 3.69
CA SER A 84 15.38 0.71 2.76
C SER A 84 14.93 0.76 1.31
N SER A 85 13.96 -0.08 0.93
CA SER A 85 13.40 -0.14 -0.43
C SER A 85 12.70 1.16 -0.80
N LYS A 86 11.88 1.72 0.11
CA LYS A 86 11.24 3.05 -0.07
C LYS A 86 12.26 4.15 -0.35
N SER A 87 13.39 4.14 0.34
CA SER A 87 14.45 5.13 0.14
C SER A 87 15.13 5.05 -1.23
N VAL A 88 15.15 3.86 -1.85
CA VAL A 88 15.67 3.67 -3.22
C VAL A 88 14.63 4.13 -4.23
N VAL A 89 13.38 3.73 -4.05
CA VAL A 89 12.27 4.05 -4.95
C VAL A 89 12.02 5.56 -5.01
N GLY A 90 12.09 6.26 -3.88
CA GLY A 90 11.92 7.71 -3.83
C GLY A 90 13.04 8.52 -4.53
N LYS A 91 14.13 7.87 -4.95
CA LYS A 91 15.23 8.51 -5.69
C LYS A 91 15.12 8.38 -7.21
N ILE A 92 14.11 7.66 -7.70
CA ILE A 92 13.84 7.46 -9.12
C ILE A 92 13.25 8.76 -9.67
N ASP A 93 13.93 9.37 -10.63
CA ASP A 93 13.57 10.65 -11.25
C ASP A 93 12.97 10.51 -12.65
N ASP A 94 13.15 9.36 -13.32
CA ASP A 94 12.55 9.06 -14.64
C ASP A 94 11.72 7.76 -14.64
N ARG A 95 11.13 7.42 -15.78
CA ARG A 95 10.24 6.27 -15.97
C ARG A 95 11.01 4.94 -15.88
N LEU A 96 10.78 4.19 -14.80
CA LEU A 96 11.17 2.79 -14.68
C LEU A 96 10.03 1.88 -15.18
N THR A 97 10.30 1.06 -16.20
CA THR A 97 9.33 0.07 -16.69
C THR A 97 9.76 -1.34 -16.30
N MET A 98 8.85 -2.09 -15.68
CA MET A 98 9.07 -3.48 -15.27
C MET A 98 8.19 -4.41 -16.10
N LYS A 99 8.81 -5.25 -16.92
CA LYS A 99 8.10 -6.26 -17.71
C LYS A 99 8.19 -7.60 -17.01
N VAL A 100 7.05 -8.12 -16.56
CA VAL A 100 6.97 -9.40 -15.87
C VAL A 100 6.46 -10.45 -16.83
N TYR A 101 7.22 -11.52 -17.03
CA TYR A 101 6.83 -12.65 -17.87
C TYR A 101 6.50 -13.83 -16.95
N PHE A 102 5.21 -14.11 -16.81
CA PHE A 102 4.69 -15.16 -15.94
C PHE A 102 3.70 -16.03 -16.71
N SER A 103 3.99 -17.33 -16.78
CA SER A 103 3.07 -18.35 -17.26
C SER A 103 1.89 -18.50 -16.29
N ASP A 104 0.71 -18.87 -16.80
CA ASP A 104 -0.49 -19.04 -15.95
C ASP A 104 -0.58 -20.39 -15.27
N ASN A 105 -0.18 -21.44 -16.01
CA ASN A 105 -0.37 -22.81 -15.58
C ASN A 105 0.81 -23.29 -14.73
N LEU A 106 1.00 -22.65 -13.59
CA LEU A 106 2.08 -22.96 -12.66
C LEU A 106 1.61 -23.95 -11.58
N PRO A 107 2.38 -25.01 -11.31
CA PRO A 107 2.00 -25.99 -10.31
C PRO A 107 2.16 -25.43 -8.88
N GLY A 108 1.26 -25.82 -7.97
CA GLY A 108 1.42 -25.66 -6.53
C GLY A 108 1.81 -24.25 -6.05
N GLU A 109 2.94 -24.17 -5.34
CA GLU A 109 3.45 -22.98 -4.64
C GLU A 109 3.82 -21.80 -5.56
N TYR A 110 4.13 -22.05 -6.84
CA TYR A 110 4.53 -21.00 -7.79
C TYR A 110 3.36 -20.10 -8.22
N GLY A 111 2.11 -20.59 -8.15
CA GLY A 111 0.93 -19.77 -8.43
C GLY A 111 0.77 -18.61 -7.43
N ASN A 112 1.19 -18.81 -6.18
CA ASN A 112 1.17 -17.77 -5.15
C ASN A 112 2.25 -16.70 -5.40
N ASN A 113 3.38 -17.06 -6.01
CA ASN A 113 4.46 -16.12 -6.30
C ASN A 113 3.99 -15.00 -7.24
N ARG A 114 3.12 -15.29 -8.21
CA ARG A 114 2.57 -14.26 -9.11
C ARG A 114 1.78 -13.21 -8.35
N ARG A 115 0.91 -13.64 -7.45
CA ARG A 115 0.07 -12.73 -6.64
C ARG A 115 0.95 -11.87 -5.75
N TYR A 116 1.87 -12.49 -5.02
CA TYR A 116 2.85 -11.78 -4.20
C TYR A 116 3.64 -10.75 -5.01
N LEU A 117 4.13 -11.15 -6.18
CA LEU A 117 4.88 -10.26 -7.07
C LEU A 117 3.99 -9.10 -7.54
N GLN A 118 2.75 -9.35 -7.91
CA GLN A 118 1.83 -8.27 -8.27
C GLN A 118 1.63 -7.30 -7.11
N ASP A 119 1.30 -7.81 -5.91
CA ASP A 119 1.03 -6.99 -4.72
C ASP A 119 2.26 -6.12 -4.37
N ILE A 120 3.47 -6.69 -4.40
CA ILE A 120 4.68 -5.92 -4.08
C ILE A 120 5.03 -4.89 -5.16
N LEU A 121 4.82 -5.20 -6.45
CA LEU A 121 5.05 -4.24 -7.54
C LEU A 121 4.04 -3.09 -7.52
N GLU A 122 2.81 -3.33 -7.06
CA GLU A 122 1.82 -2.28 -6.78
C GLU A 122 2.33 -1.32 -5.69
N GLU A 123 2.96 -1.84 -4.63
CA GLU A 123 3.60 -1.01 -3.61
C GLU A 123 4.77 -0.20 -4.19
N TYR A 124 5.65 -0.79 -5.02
CA TYR A 124 6.70 -0.06 -5.73
C TYR A 124 6.11 1.09 -6.55
N ALA A 125 5.05 0.84 -7.32
CA ALA A 125 4.38 1.86 -8.11
C ALA A 125 3.81 2.98 -7.22
N ALA A 126 3.13 2.63 -6.12
CA ALA A 126 2.55 3.58 -5.18
C ALA A 126 3.59 4.51 -4.52
N TYR A 127 4.76 3.99 -4.14
CA TYR A 127 5.82 4.78 -3.51
C TYR A 127 6.69 5.57 -4.50
N SER A 128 6.59 5.29 -5.80
CA SER A 128 7.43 5.92 -6.84
C SER A 128 6.96 7.28 -7.34
N ASN A 129 5.89 7.85 -6.77
CA ASN A 129 5.24 9.06 -7.28
C ASN A 129 4.84 8.98 -8.77
N GLY A 130 4.56 7.77 -9.28
CA GLY A 130 4.16 7.53 -10.67
C GLY A 130 5.32 7.29 -11.65
N ASN A 131 6.57 7.20 -11.17
CA ASN A 131 7.71 6.92 -12.05
C ASN A 131 7.86 5.43 -12.38
N ILE A 132 7.41 4.54 -11.51
CA ILE A 132 7.43 3.09 -11.74
C ILE A 132 6.14 2.63 -12.43
N HIS A 133 6.31 1.89 -13.53
CA HIS A 133 5.24 1.21 -14.24
C HIS A 133 5.57 -0.27 -14.39
N PHE A 134 4.58 -1.15 -14.29
CA PHE A 134 4.77 -2.58 -14.51
C PHE A 134 3.68 -3.16 -15.40
N GLU A 135 4.05 -4.18 -16.16
CA GLU A 135 3.16 -4.86 -17.09
C GLU A 135 3.40 -6.38 -17.02
N PHE A 136 2.31 -7.13 -16.93
CA PHE A 136 2.35 -8.59 -16.95
C PHE A 136 2.11 -9.12 -18.36
N TYR A 137 3.04 -9.94 -18.82
CA TYR A 137 3.03 -10.63 -20.09
C TYR A 137 2.87 -12.13 -19.83
N ARG A 138 2.08 -12.78 -20.70
CA ARG A 138 1.83 -14.22 -20.69
C ARG A 138 2.53 -14.85 -21.90
N PRO A 139 3.74 -15.39 -21.75
CA PRO A 139 4.45 -16.01 -22.86
C PRO A 139 3.70 -17.20 -23.47
N ASP A 140 2.81 -17.85 -22.72
CA ASP A 140 2.10 -19.04 -23.19
C ASP A 140 1.10 -18.73 -24.32
N ASP A 141 0.61 -17.48 -24.40
CA ASP A 141 -0.45 -17.06 -25.32
C ASP A 141 0.06 -16.74 -26.74
N ASP A 142 1.33 -16.32 -26.88
CA ASP A 142 1.91 -15.87 -28.16
C ASP A 142 3.40 -16.25 -28.27
N GLU A 143 3.79 -16.87 -29.38
CA GLU A 143 5.18 -17.19 -29.70
C GLU A 143 6.09 -15.95 -29.73
N LYS A 144 5.57 -14.79 -30.14
CA LYS A 144 6.32 -13.54 -30.11
C LYS A 144 6.69 -13.14 -28.69
N MET A 145 5.78 -13.32 -27.72
CA MET A 145 6.06 -13.04 -26.32
C MET A 145 7.12 -13.99 -25.74
N LYS A 146 7.14 -15.26 -26.18
CA LYS A 146 8.21 -16.21 -25.80
C LYS A 146 9.56 -15.75 -26.32
N GLU A 147 9.62 -15.32 -27.58
CA GLU A 147 10.85 -14.81 -28.18
C GLU A 147 11.33 -13.53 -27.47
N ASP A 148 10.42 -12.62 -27.15
CA ASP A 148 10.74 -11.37 -26.43
C ASP A 148 11.22 -11.64 -25.00
N ALA A 149 10.61 -12.60 -24.29
CA ALA A 149 11.09 -13.07 -22.98
C ALA A 149 12.53 -13.61 -23.07
N GLN A 150 12.79 -14.48 -24.06
CA GLN A 150 14.11 -15.08 -24.27
C GLN A 150 15.17 -14.05 -24.66
N LYS A 151 14.85 -13.11 -25.56
CA LYS A 151 15.72 -11.98 -25.94
C LYS A 151 16.05 -11.09 -24.75
N SER A 152 15.12 -10.98 -23.81
CA SER A 152 15.31 -10.23 -22.57
C SER A 152 16.05 -11.03 -21.49
N GLY A 153 16.50 -12.26 -21.78
CA GLY A 153 17.29 -13.09 -20.86
C GLY A 153 16.47 -14.00 -19.96
N ILE A 154 15.15 -14.10 -20.16
CA ILE A 154 14.26 -14.98 -19.39
C ILE A 154 14.10 -16.30 -20.14
N GLN A 155 14.77 -17.33 -19.62
CA GLN A 155 14.73 -18.68 -20.19
C GLN A 155 13.61 -19.50 -19.54
N PRO A 156 12.97 -20.43 -20.29
CA PRO A 156 11.94 -21.29 -19.74
C PRO A 156 12.52 -22.25 -18.69
N VAL A 157 11.83 -22.38 -17.56
CA VAL A 157 12.15 -23.32 -16.49
C VAL A 157 11.33 -24.58 -16.70
N GLN A 158 11.97 -25.74 -16.54
CA GLN A 158 11.31 -27.04 -16.62
C GLN A 158 10.83 -27.45 -15.22
N LEU A 159 9.52 -27.49 -15.02
CA LEU A 159 8.89 -27.96 -13.79
C LEU A 159 8.27 -29.34 -14.02
N GLN A 160 8.41 -30.22 -13.04
CA GLN A 160 7.73 -31.51 -13.02
C GLN A 160 6.37 -31.34 -12.37
N VAL A 161 5.31 -31.75 -13.07
CA VAL A 161 3.93 -31.65 -12.61
C VAL A 161 3.32 -33.05 -12.62
N ILE A 162 2.63 -33.39 -11.54
CA ILE A 162 1.84 -34.63 -11.47
C ILE A 162 0.42 -34.27 -11.89
N GLU A 163 0.00 -34.73 -13.07
CA GLU A 163 -1.37 -34.59 -13.56
C GLU A 163 -1.91 -35.98 -13.88
N ASN A 164 -3.07 -36.33 -13.32
CA ASN A 164 -3.75 -37.60 -13.55
C ASN A 164 -2.84 -38.83 -13.37
N ASP A 165 -2.09 -38.89 -12.26
CA ASP A 165 -1.11 -39.94 -11.94
C ASP A 165 0.07 -40.08 -12.94
N ASN A 166 0.23 -39.14 -13.88
CA ASN A 166 1.38 -39.07 -14.78
C ASN A 166 2.31 -37.91 -14.40
N LEU A 167 3.61 -38.17 -14.50
CA LEU A 167 4.65 -37.14 -14.39
C LEU A 167 4.84 -36.47 -15.76
N GLU A 168 4.48 -35.19 -15.86
CA GLU A 168 4.70 -34.36 -17.03
C GLU A 168 5.76 -33.29 -16.75
N VAL A 169 6.61 -33.00 -17.73
CA VAL A 169 7.55 -31.88 -17.66
C VAL A 169 6.96 -30.69 -18.41
N LYS A 170 6.62 -29.64 -17.68
CA LYS A 170 6.09 -28.39 -18.24
C LYS A 170 7.20 -27.34 -18.29
N ARG A 171 7.23 -26.57 -19.39
CA ARG A 171 8.13 -25.43 -19.56
C ARG A 171 7.35 -24.16 -19.24
N VAL A 172 7.82 -23.41 -18.27
CA VAL A 172 7.13 -22.21 -17.77
C VAL A 172 8.08 -21.03 -17.69
N TYR A 173 7.55 -19.83 -17.81
CA TYR A 173 8.29 -18.58 -17.66
C TYR A 173 7.90 -17.92 -16.34
N MET A 174 8.90 -17.52 -15.55
CA MET A 174 8.71 -16.87 -14.26
C MET A 174 9.85 -15.88 -14.05
N GLY A 175 9.91 -14.80 -14.82
CA GLY A 175 11.02 -13.85 -14.77
C GLY A 175 10.54 -12.41 -14.97
N MET A 176 11.43 -11.46 -14.72
CA MET A 176 11.13 -10.04 -14.96
C MET A 176 12.33 -9.24 -15.44
N VAL A 177 12.04 -8.16 -16.16
CA VAL A 177 13.01 -7.25 -16.75
C VAL A 177 12.71 -5.85 -16.26
N PHE A 178 13.76 -5.13 -15.86
CA PHE A 178 13.74 -3.74 -15.47
C PHE A 178 14.35 -2.92 -16.60
N MET A 179 13.67 -1.85 -16.99
CA MET A 179 14.13 -0.90 -18.00
C MET A 179 14.12 0.49 -17.39
N TYR A 180 15.27 1.15 -17.36
CA TYR A 180 15.45 2.51 -16.87
C TYR A 180 16.33 3.27 -17.85
N GLU A 181 15.76 4.27 -18.52
CA GLU A 181 16.44 4.99 -19.62
C GLU A 181 17.03 4.00 -20.64
N ASP A 182 18.36 4.00 -20.85
CA ASP A 182 19.08 3.12 -21.77
C ASP A 182 19.59 1.82 -21.10
N GLU A 183 19.44 1.69 -19.79
CA GLU A 183 19.91 0.54 -19.02
C GLU A 183 18.81 -0.49 -18.78
N ARG A 184 19.24 -1.76 -18.71
CA ARG A 184 18.35 -2.88 -18.44
C ARG A 184 18.97 -3.86 -17.46
N GLU A 185 18.16 -4.32 -16.53
CA GLU A 185 18.51 -5.40 -15.61
C GLU A 185 17.45 -6.49 -15.68
N THR A 186 17.80 -7.72 -15.33
CA THR A 186 16.90 -8.87 -15.46
C THR A 186 17.04 -9.76 -14.24
N ILE A 187 15.90 -10.26 -13.76
CA ILE A 187 15.81 -11.40 -12.85
C ILE A 187 15.34 -12.58 -13.71
N PRO A 188 16.26 -13.50 -14.08
CA PRO A 188 15.94 -14.56 -15.04
C PRO A 188 14.86 -15.52 -14.55
N VAL A 189 14.83 -15.78 -13.23
CA VAL A 189 13.92 -16.75 -12.63
C VAL A 189 13.49 -16.29 -11.23
N ILE A 190 12.19 -16.36 -10.95
CA ILE A 190 11.53 -16.05 -9.68
C ILE A 190 10.90 -17.35 -9.16
N GLN A 191 11.62 -18.05 -8.29
CA GLN A 191 11.16 -19.32 -7.70
C GLN A 191 10.48 -19.14 -6.34
N THR A 192 10.85 -18.10 -5.58
CA THR A 192 10.40 -17.88 -4.21
C THR A 192 10.02 -16.43 -3.98
N THR A 193 9.13 -16.18 -3.03
CA THR A 193 8.80 -14.83 -2.53
C THR A 193 9.87 -14.31 -1.56
N THR A 194 10.50 -15.20 -0.81
CA THR A 194 11.57 -14.87 0.14
C THR A 194 12.74 -14.23 -0.59
N GLY A 195 13.13 -13.02 -0.17
CA GLY A 195 14.25 -12.27 -0.75
C GLY A 195 13.94 -11.53 -2.05
N LEU A 196 12.75 -11.75 -2.64
CA LEU A 196 12.38 -11.14 -3.92
C LEU A 196 12.35 -9.60 -3.85
N GLU A 197 11.87 -9.03 -2.73
CA GLU A 197 11.93 -7.58 -2.50
C GLU A 197 13.38 -7.05 -2.57
N TYR A 198 14.30 -7.74 -1.91
CA TYR A 198 15.71 -7.35 -1.87
C TYR A 198 16.34 -7.44 -3.27
N ASP A 199 16.04 -8.51 -4.01
CA ASP A 199 16.54 -8.69 -5.37
C ASP A 199 16.03 -7.57 -6.28
N ILE A 200 14.73 -7.29 -6.25
CA ILE A 200 14.10 -6.18 -7.00
C ILE A 200 14.75 -4.85 -6.62
N THR A 201 14.83 -4.53 -5.33
CA THR A 201 15.42 -3.27 -4.85
C THR A 201 16.88 -3.13 -5.27
N THR A 202 17.65 -4.21 -5.22
CA THR A 202 19.06 -4.19 -5.61
C THR A 202 19.21 -3.95 -7.12
N LYS A 203 18.34 -4.54 -7.95
CA LYS A 203 18.32 -4.27 -9.40
C LYS A 203 17.94 -2.83 -9.72
N ILE A 204 16.90 -2.32 -9.06
CA ILE A 204 16.47 -0.93 -9.21
C ILE A 204 17.59 0.02 -8.77
N LYS A 205 18.18 -0.23 -7.60
CA LYS A 205 19.29 0.58 -7.09
C LYS A 205 20.46 0.62 -8.07
N LYS A 206 20.82 -0.53 -8.65
CA LYS A 206 21.90 -0.60 -9.64
C LYS A 206 21.61 0.28 -10.86
N LEU A 207 20.40 0.20 -11.43
CA LEU A 207 19.99 1.03 -12.56
C LEU A 207 20.01 2.53 -12.24
N VAL A 208 19.52 2.91 -11.05
CA VAL A 208 19.44 4.31 -10.63
C VAL A 208 20.82 4.88 -10.30
N ASP A 209 21.70 4.11 -9.66
CA ASP A 209 23.02 4.56 -9.25
C ASP A 209 24.00 4.64 -10.46
N THR A 210 23.97 3.67 -11.39
CA THR A 210 24.83 3.69 -12.59
C THR A 210 24.49 4.86 -13.52
N ASN A 211 23.21 5.23 -13.63
CA ASN A 211 22.81 6.40 -14.38
C ASN A 211 23.38 7.71 -13.80
N LYS A 212 23.36 7.87 -12.46
CA LYS A 212 23.88 9.06 -11.78
C LYS A 212 25.38 9.27 -12.01
N GLU A 213 26.16 8.20 -12.05
CA GLU A 213 27.58 8.27 -12.40
C GLU A 213 27.80 8.73 -13.85
N THR A 214 27.02 8.21 -14.79
CA THR A 214 27.10 8.58 -16.22
C THR A 214 26.75 10.06 -16.44
N ILE A 215 25.69 10.56 -15.79
CA ILE A 215 25.32 11.98 -15.85
C ILE A 215 26.39 12.87 -15.21
N ALA A 216 27.00 12.44 -14.10
CA ALA A 216 28.05 13.20 -13.43
C ALA A 216 29.30 13.37 -14.31
N ILE A 217 29.69 12.32 -15.04
CA ILE A 217 30.80 12.37 -16.00
C ILE A 217 30.45 13.30 -17.16
N ALA A 218 29.26 13.18 -17.74
CA ALA A 218 28.81 14.03 -18.85
C ALA A 218 28.74 15.52 -18.48
N LYS A 219 28.28 15.86 -17.26
CA LYS A 219 28.28 17.25 -16.76
C LYS A 219 29.69 17.78 -16.51
N THR A 220 30.60 16.92 -16.03
CA THR A 220 32.00 17.31 -15.77
C THR A 220 32.75 17.57 -17.09
N SER A 221 32.61 16.70 -18.09
CA SER A 221 33.24 16.92 -19.41
C SER A 221 32.69 18.18 -20.08
N SER A 222 31.37 18.38 -20.07
CA SER A 222 30.74 19.57 -20.66
C SER A 222 31.20 20.88 -20.01
N GLN A 223 31.53 20.89 -18.71
CA GLN A 223 32.06 22.07 -18.03
C GLN A 223 33.54 22.35 -18.31
N ILE A 224 34.33 21.32 -18.65
CA ILE A 224 35.76 21.47 -18.99
C ILE A 224 35.90 22.13 -20.37
N ASP A 225 35.00 21.83 -21.31
CA ASP A 225 35.04 22.39 -22.66
C ASP A 225 34.61 23.88 -22.72
N ILE A 226 33.77 24.35 -21.77
CA ILE A 226 33.31 25.75 -21.73
C ILE A 226 34.38 26.72 -21.18
N LYS A 227 35.45 26.22 -20.56
CA LYS A 227 36.53 27.07 -19.99
C LYS A 227 37.75 27.24 -20.89
N ASN A 228 37.75 26.63 -22.07
CA ASN A 228 38.86 26.71 -23.03
C ASN A 228 38.45 27.49 -24.28
N GLU A 229 37.99 28.73 -24.13
CA GLU A 229 37.87 29.71 -25.22
C GLU A 229 38.34 31.10 -24.75
#